data_AF-A0A7V4XE86-F1
#
_entry.id   AF-A0A7V4XE86-F1
#
_cell.length_a   1.000
_cell.length_b   1.000
_cell.length_c   1.000
_cell.angle_alpha   90.00
_cell.angle_beta   90.00
_cell.angle_gamma   90.00
#
_symmetry.space_group_name_H-M   'P 1'
#
loop_
_entity.id
_entity.type
_entity.pdbx_description
1 polymer ?
#
loop_
_entity_poly.entity_id
_entity_poly.type
_entity_poly.pdbx_seq_one_letter_code
_entity_poly.pdbx_strand_id
1 'polypeptide(L)'
;MMFLRRTSTIATTTHITTPRQVCSSLRRAGRQQQAATISFGHGRAHERTVMTAMRSMKRGDREMSYPDDVARQSVARGDERDRREHGPGARSEDTGTTIKRVVIVGVTGKARALAETLESSKRPVYEIVGFLAEEDAGSPEDLNVLGSASEMFEVARDRDVDEVIIATSPRWQEELAEKISINGNCHPKIQLVPSVYETMVCHPQLERVNDLPLMTLNPDRSSISRLIKRSFDIAFSCIALVLASPLLFLSAILMKLTSPGPMLYRQARVGKDGKEFVLLKMRTMIADAEKDTGPVLSSRHDERVTFVGRILRRLKIDELPQFINVLRGDMSVVGPRPERRCFVDQFCEEIAGYNARHRVRPGITGMAQVYGYYTSDPATKLKYDLMYVYGGSFLTDLKIVALTIPAMILGT
;
A
#
# COMPACT_ATOMS: atom_id res chain seq x y z
N MET A 1 -64.50 -42.24 3.08
CA MET A 1 -64.07 -42.44 4.48
C MET A 1 -63.65 -41.07 5.02
N MET A 2 -64.52 -40.30 5.70
CA MET A 2 -64.80 -40.36 7.16
C MET A 2 -63.47 -40.23 7.94
N PHE A 3 -63.14 -39.13 8.64
CA PHE A 3 -63.81 -38.65 9.86
C PHE A 3 -63.51 -37.18 10.21
N LEU A 4 -64.48 -36.55 10.88
CA LEU A 4 -64.53 -35.19 11.46
C LEU A 4 -63.95 -35.10 12.90
N ARG A 5 -63.83 -33.85 13.38
CA ARG A 5 -63.90 -33.31 14.79
C ARG A 5 -62.53 -32.95 15.39
N ARG A 6 -62.34 -31.85 16.17
CA ARG A 6 -63.24 -30.85 16.78
C ARG A 6 -62.42 -29.64 17.26
N THR A 7 -63.12 -28.51 17.34
CA THR A 7 -62.92 -27.21 18.01
C THR A 7 -62.42 -27.22 19.47
N SER A 8 -61.71 -26.16 19.88
CA SER A 8 -62.08 -25.32 21.05
C SER A 8 -61.25 -24.02 21.18
N THR A 9 -61.88 -23.06 21.84
CA THR A 9 -61.76 -21.59 21.80
C THR A 9 -61.18 -21.06 23.13
N ILE A 10 -60.60 -19.83 23.14
CA ILE A 10 -60.88 -18.69 24.06
C ILE A 10 -59.64 -17.79 24.29
N ALA A 11 -59.94 -16.49 24.31
CA ALA A 11 -59.09 -15.30 24.26
C ALA A 11 -58.42 -14.89 25.59
N THR A 12 -57.39 -14.03 25.51
CA THR A 12 -57.26 -12.88 26.44
C THR A 12 -56.37 -11.75 25.89
N THR A 13 -56.76 -10.56 26.30
CA THR A 13 -56.48 -9.19 25.87
C THR A 13 -55.09 -8.65 26.22
N THR A 14 -54.47 -7.82 25.37
CA THR A 14 -53.63 -6.71 25.86
C THR A 14 -53.56 -5.53 24.88
N HIS A 15 -54.05 -4.40 25.39
CA HIS A 15 -53.96 -2.99 24.98
C HIS A 15 -53.23 -2.58 23.69
N ILE A 16 -54.02 -1.98 22.78
CA ILE A 16 -53.58 -1.11 21.70
C ILE A 16 -53.45 0.32 22.25
N THR A 17 -52.23 0.85 22.30
CA THR A 17 -51.96 2.28 22.45
C THR A 17 -51.90 2.93 21.05
N THR A 18 -52.55 4.08 20.91
CA THR A 18 -52.84 4.72 19.62
C THR A 18 -51.65 5.54 19.06
N PRO A 19 -51.57 5.75 17.72
CA PRO A 19 -50.38 6.30 17.04
C PRO A 19 -50.21 7.83 17.14
N ARG A 20 -50.86 8.49 18.11
CA ARG A 20 -50.98 9.96 18.13
C ARG A 20 -50.00 10.68 19.07
N GLN A 21 -49.19 9.96 19.85
CA GLN A 21 -48.21 10.57 20.78
C GLN A 21 -46.73 10.47 20.37
N VAL A 22 -46.39 9.79 19.27
CA VAL A 22 -45.00 9.73 18.75
C VAL A 22 -44.70 10.89 17.77
N CYS A 23 -45.72 11.63 17.32
CA CYS A 23 -45.58 12.62 16.25
C CYS A 23 -45.24 14.05 16.74
N SER A 24 -45.18 14.30 18.05
CA SER A 24 -44.86 15.62 18.62
C SER A 24 -43.38 15.77 19.06
N SER A 25 -42.66 14.67 19.28
CA SER A 25 -41.21 14.70 19.62
C SER A 25 -40.30 14.76 18.39
N LEU A 26 -40.74 14.24 17.23
CA LEU A 26 -39.97 14.27 15.97
C LEU A 26 -40.00 15.63 15.24
N ARG A 27 -40.96 16.51 15.54
CA ARG A 27 -41.05 17.86 14.92
C ARG A 27 -40.11 18.90 15.55
N ARG A 28 -39.54 18.64 16.74
CA ARG A 28 -38.50 19.52 17.34
C ARG A 28 -37.08 19.13 16.96
N ALA A 29 -36.82 17.86 16.60
CA ALA A 29 -35.50 17.42 16.10
C ALA A 29 -35.26 17.81 14.62
N GLY A 30 -36.31 17.89 13.80
CA GLY A 30 -36.22 18.20 12.37
C GLY A 30 -35.95 19.67 11.99
N ARG A 31 -35.83 20.59 12.95
CA ARG A 31 -35.54 22.02 12.68
C ARG A 31 -34.12 22.48 13.04
N GLN A 32 -33.28 21.60 13.60
CA GLN A 32 -31.85 21.89 13.84
C GLN A 32 -30.88 21.22 12.84
N GLN A 33 -31.37 20.42 11.89
CA GLN A 33 -30.53 19.72 10.90
C GLN A 33 -30.42 20.40 9.52
N GLN A 34 -30.97 21.61 9.34
CA GLN A 34 -30.76 22.40 8.12
C GLN A 34 -29.69 23.49 8.34
N ALA A 35 -28.47 23.10 8.67
CA ALA A 35 -27.26 23.94 8.54
C ALA A 35 -25.99 23.11 8.79
N ALA A 36 -25.70 22.11 7.95
CA ALA A 36 -24.40 21.46 7.93
C ALA A 36 -24.09 20.94 6.52
N THR A 37 -23.74 21.85 5.63
CA THR A 37 -23.04 21.52 4.39
C THR A 37 -21.64 21.03 4.77
N ILE A 38 -21.46 19.71 4.88
CA ILE A 38 -20.16 19.10 5.18
C ILE A 38 -19.31 19.15 3.90
N SER A 39 -18.41 20.14 3.88
CA SER A 39 -17.25 20.17 3.00
C SER A 39 -16.24 19.13 3.48
N PHE A 40 -16.07 18.04 2.72
CA PHE A 40 -15.02 17.05 2.97
C PHE A 40 -13.66 17.64 2.57
N GLY A 41 -13.03 18.34 3.51
CA GLY A 41 -11.63 18.77 3.41
C GLY A 41 -10.67 17.66 3.81
N HIS A 42 -10.33 16.75 2.89
CA HIS A 42 -9.14 15.90 3.04
C HIS A 42 -7.95 16.61 2.38
N GLY A 43 -7.05 17.19 3.18
CA GLY A 43 -5.84 17.83 2.63
C GLY A 43 -4.84 18.44 3.61
N ARG A 44 -5.19 18.79 4.85
CA ARG A 44 -4.28 19.59 5.71
C ARG A 44 -3.46 18.83 6.75
N ALA A 45 -3.82 17.59 7.07
CA ALA A 45 -3.07 16.81 8.07
C ALA A 45 -1.76 16.23 7.52
N HIS A 46 -1.67 15.97 6.22
CA HIS A 46 -0.49 15.38 5.59
C HIS A 46 0.61 16.41 5.27
N GLU A 47 0.25 17.68 5.01
CA GLU A 47 1.18 18.76 4.70
C GLU A 47 2.05 19.17 5.90
N ARG A 48 1.51 19.11 7.13
CA ARG A 48 2.25 19.47 8.35
C ARG A 48 3.34 18.46 8.69
N THR A 49 3.10 17.17 8.44
CA THR A 49 4.08 16.11 8.69
C THR A 49 5.27 16.18 7.72
N VAL A 50 5.03 16.45 6.44
CA VAL A 50 6.09 16.59 5.43
C VAL A 50 6.94 17.85 5.66
N MET A 51 6.30 18.96 6.03
CA MET A 51 7.01 20.22 6.37
C MET A 51 7.86 20.11 7.65
N THR A 52 7.43 19.29 8.62
CA THR A 52 8.17 19.09 9.88
C THR A 52 9.39 18.18 9.66
N ALA A 53 9.25 17.13 8.85
CA ALA A 53 10.37 16.29 8.42
C ALA A 53 11.43 17.08 7.63
N MET A 54 11.02 17.99 6.74
CA MET A 54 11.93 18.84 5.98
C MET A 54 12.69 19.87 6.85
N ARG A 55 12.13 20.32 7.98
CA ARG A 55 12.82 21.24 8.90
C ARG A 55 13.89 20.55 9.76
N SER A 56 13.72 19.26 10.06
CA SER A 56 14.70 18.47 10.81
C SER A 56 15.93 18.09 9.96
N MET A 57 15.77 17.86 8.66
CA MET A 57 16.88 17.51 7.74
C MET A 57 17.88 18.66 7.46
N LYS A 58 17.58 19.91 7.88
CA LYS A 58 18.49 21.06 7.71
C LYS A 58 19.59 21.16 8.78
N ARG A 59 19.54 20.37 9.86
CA ARG A 59 20.62 20.30 10.85
C ARG A 59 21.46 19.06 10.54
N GLY A 60 22.47 19.26 9.71
CA GLY A 60 23.48 18.25 9.46
C GLY A 60 24.36 18.10 10.70
N ASP A 61 24.70 16.87 11.04
CA ASP A 61 25.98 16.54 11.63
C ASP A 61 26.51 15.26 11.00
N ARG A 62 27.81 15.31 10.71
CA ARG A 62 28.62 14.35 9.97
C ARG A 62 29.27 13.35 10.93
N GLU A 63 29.72 12.23 10.35
CA GLU A 63 30.76 11.31 10.88
C GLU A 63 30.36 10.46 12.11
N MET A 64 30.83 9.24 12.38
CA MET A 64 31.75 8.28 11.74
C MET A 64 31.82 7.02 12.65
N SER A 65 32.11 5.86 12.05
CA SER A 65 32.72 4.61 12.57
C SER A 65 32.00 3.71 13.60
N TYR A 66 31.99 2.41 13.26
CA TYR A 66 31.81 1.25 14.14
C TYR A 66 33.09 0.94 14.95
N PRO A 67 32.97 0.23 16.09
CA PRO A 67 33.33 -1.20 16.08
C PRO A 67 32.37 -2.13 16.85
N ASP A 68 32.54 -3.42 16.55
CA ASP A 68 31.88 -4.64 17.07
C ASP A 68 32.09 -4.92 18.58
N ASP A 69 31.36 -5.93 19.08
CA ASP A 69 31.37 -6.54 20.42
C ASP A 69 30.64 -5.71 21.50
N VAL A 70 29.52 -6.15 22.09
CA VAL A 70 29.40 -7.28 23.01
C VAL A 70 27.98 -7.85 22.96
N ALA A 71 27.85 -9.06 22.43
CA ALA A 71 26.78 -9.97 22.78
C ALA A 71 27.27 -10.88 23.92
N ARG A 72 26.51 -10.94 25.02
CA ARG A 72 26.22 -12.10 25.90
C ARG A 72 26.15 -11.71 27.38
N GLN A 73 25.24 -12.42 28.05
CA GLN A 73 25.05 -12.57 29.50
C GLN A 73 24.15 -11.52 30.19
N SER A 74 22.86 -11.84 30.30
CA SER A 74 22.23 -12.10 31.61
C SER A 74 20.76 -12.47 31.42
N VAL A 75 20.49 -13.78 31.28
CA VAL A 75 19.18 -14.37 31.54
C VAL A 75 19.30 -15.12 32.87
N ALA A 76 18.26 -14.94 33.70
CA ALA A 76 17.95 -15.63 34.95
C ALA A 76 18.66 -15.15 36.23
N ARG A 77 17.93 -14.39 37.07
CA ARG A 77 17.37 -14.89 38.34
C ARG A 77 16.61 -13.77 39.10
N GLY A 78 15.37 -14.09 39.47
CA GLY A 78 14.66 -13.63 40.69
C GLY A 78 14.39 -12.12 40.85
N ASP A 79 13.13 -11.71 40.81
CA ASP A 79 12.34 -11.66 42.05
C ASP A 79 10.87 -11.30 41.76
N GLU A 80 9.97 -12.25 42.03
CA GLU A 80 8.54 -11.98 42.24
C GLU A 80 8.37 -11.36 43.62
N ARG A 81 8.59 -10.05 43.73
CA ARG A 81 8.13 -9.22 44.86
C ARG A 81 8.49 -7.75 44.63
N ASP A 82 7.78 -7.09 43.74
CA ASP A 82 7.44 -5.67 43.89
C ASP A 82 6.43 -5.25 42.81
N ARG A 83 5.17 -5.58 43.07
CA ARG A 83 4.02 -4.92 42.46
C ARG A 83 3.28 -4.20 43.57
N ARG A 84 3.58 -2.91 43.74
CA ARG A 84 2.65 -1.83 44.11
C ARG A 84 3.45 -0.52 44.10
N GLU A 85 2.84 0.52 43.54
CA GLU A 85 3.31 1.91 43.54
C GLU A 85 4.40 2.28 42.53
N HIS A 86 4.10 2.26 41.23
CA HIS A 86 4.67 3.23 40.29
C HIS A 86 3.55 3.76 39.39
N GLY A 87 3.33 5.08 39.42
CA GLY A 87 2.37 5.81 38.58
C GLY A 87 2.71 5.70 37.07
N PRO A 88 1.92 6.33 36.19
CA PRO A 88 2.11 6.20 34.74
C PRO A 88 3.55 6.58 34.38
N GLY A 89 4.27 5.58 33.88
CA GLY A 89 5.72 5.61 33.67
C GLY A 89 6.16 6.76 32.78
N ALA A 90 7.25 7.40 33.19
CA ALA A 90 7.91 8.48 32.50
C ALA A 90 8.24 8.07 31.04
N ARG A 91 7.78 8.88 30.09
CA ARG A 91 8.14 8.77 28.68
C ARG A 91 9.65 9.00 28.55
N SER A 92 10.36 8.00 28.04
CA SER A 92 11.70 8.20 27.50
C SER A 92 11.57 9.03 26.22
N GLU A 93 11.63 10.35 26.38
CA GLU A 93 11.85 11.28 25.28
C GLU A 93 13.35 11.33 25.00
N ASP A 94 13.86 10.36 24.25
CA ASP A 94 15.18 10.48 23.65
C ASP A 94 15.12 10.14 22.15
N THR A 95 15.54 11.08 21.32
CA THR A 95 15.50 11.08 19.83
C THR A 95 14.14 11.11 19.10
N GLY A 96 13.25 12.07 19.42
CA GLY A 96 12.33 12.72 18.46
C GLY A 96 11.36 11.87 17.61
N THR A 97 11.28 10.56 17.83
CA THR A 97 10.40 9.61 17.12
C THR A 97 9.62 8.85 18.19
N THR A 98 8.36 9.22 18.39
CA THR A 98 7.49 8.50 19.31
C THR A 98 7.26 7.09 18.79
N ILE A 99 7.75 6.09 19.52
CA ILE A 99 7.49 4.67 19.25
C ILE A 99 6.01 4.43 19.55
N LYS A 100 5.31 3.82 18.59
CA LYS A 100 3.89 3.48 18.71
C LYS A 100 3.74 2.03 19.11
N ARG A 101 2.98 1.78 20.17
CA ARG A 101 2.67 0.43 20.65
C ARG A 101 1.57 -0.16 19.79
N VAL A 102 1.79 -1.35 19.24
CA VAL A 102 0.85 -1.99 18.31
C VAL A 102 0.50 -3.41 18.69
N VAL A 103 -0.75 -3.77 18.43
CA VAL A 103 -1.22 -5.17 18.48
C VAL A 103 -1.63 -5.59 17.08
N ILE A 104 -1.22 -6.79 16.69
CA ILE A 104 -1.54 -7.37 15.38
C ILE A 104 -2.68 -8.37 15.53
N VAL A 105 -3.75 -8.19 14.77
CA VAL A 105 -4.86 -9.16 14.70
C VAL A 105 -4.60 -10.13 13.56
N GLY A 106 -4.52 -11.41 13.92
CA GLY A 106 -4.17 -12.53 13.04
C GLY A 106 -2.84 -13.18 13.44
N VAL A 107 -2.75 -14.49 13.23
CA VAL A 107 -1.54 -15.30 13.54
C VAL A 107 -1.00 -16.05 12.32
N THR A 108 -1.58 -15.78 11.14
CA THR A 108 -1.21 -16.43 9.87
C THR A 108 0.08 -15.85 9.27
N GLY A 109 0.54 -16.41 8.14
CA GLY A 109 1.71 -15.92 7.42
C GLY A 109 1.68 -14.42 7.07
N LYS A 110 0.49 -13.83 6.86
CA LYS A 110 0.35 -12.39 6.63
C LYS A 110 0.74 -11.55 7.85
N ALA A 111 0.32 -12.00 9.04
CA ALA A 111 0.65 -11.33 10.30
C ALA A 111 2.13 -11.46 10.63
N ARG A 112 2.73 -12.62 10.35
CA ARG A 112 4.18 -12.85 10.48
C ARG A 112 5.00 -11.96 9.57
N ALA A 113 4.67 -11.92 8.28
CA ALA A 113 5.34 -11.05 7.31
C ALA A 113 5.22 -9.56 7.69
N LEU A 114 4.07 -9.15 8.24
CA LEU A 114 3.89 -7.80 8.79
C LEU A 114 4.82 -7.57 9.98
N ALA A 115 4.86 -8.48 10.95
CA ALA A 115 5.72 -8.36 12.13
C ALA A 115 7.21 -8.26 11.76
N GLU A 116 7.69 -9.16 10.90
CA GLU A 116 9.05 -9.11 10.35
C GLU A 116 9.37 -7.78 9.66
N THR A 117 8.40 -7.22 8.93
CA THR A 117 8.55 -5.91 8.27
C THR A 117 8.64 -4.76 9.27
N LEU A 118 7.85 -4.80 10.35
CA LEU A 118 7.87 -3.77 11.40
C LEU A 118 9.18 -3.83 12.21
N GLU A 119 9.63 -5.05 12.54
CA GLU A 119 10.85 -5.29 13.33
C GLU A 119 12.14 -5.04 12.54
N SER A 120 12.16 -5.32 11.24
CA SER A 120 13.33 -5.10 10.37
C SER A 120 13.61 -3.62 10.06
N SER A 121 12.77 -2.70 10.54
CA SER A 121 12.92 -1.27 10.30
C SER A 121 14.10 -0.69 11.09
N LYS A 122 15.06 -0.05 10.38
CA LYS A 122 16.28 0.54 10.99
C LYS A 122 16.02 1.66 12.02
N ARG A 123 14.81 2.23 12.00
CA ARG A 123 14.31 3.18 12.99
C ARG A 123 12.95 2.66 13.44
N PRO A 124 12.87 1.92 14.55
CA PRO A 124 11.62 1.33 14.98
C PRO A 124 10.63 2.44 15.31
N VAL A 125 9.58 2.54 14.50
CA VAL A 125 8.42 3.41 14.76
C VAL A 125 7.34 2.65 15.52
N TYR A 126 7.45 1.33 15.59
CA TYR A 126 6.45 0.44 16.14
C TYR A 126 7.07 -0.54 17.15
N GLU A 127 6.39 -0.74 18.28
CA GLU A 127 6.66 -1.78 19.27
C GLU A 127 5.50 -2.78 19.24
N ILE A 128 5.77 -4.03 18.87
CA ILE A 128 4.75 -5.08 18.82
C ILE A 128 4.50 -5.60 20.24
N VAL A 129 3.34 -5.27 20.81
CA VAL A 129 2.93 -5.70 22.15
C VAL A 129 2.51 -7.18 22.15
N GLY A 130 1.94 -7.65 21.04
CA GLY A 130 1.58 -9.04 20.82
C GLY A 130 0.57 -9.24 19.70
N PHE A 131 0.09 -10.46 19.58
CA PHE A 131 -0.83 -10.92 18.55
C PHE A 131 -2.18 -11.30 19.15
N LEU A 132 -3.24 -11.21 18.34
CA LEU A 132 -4.56 -11.73 18.68
C LEU A 132 -4.95 -12.79 17.66
N ALA A 133 -5.34 -13.96 18.14
CA ALA A 133 -5.69 -15.10 17.30
C ALA A 133 -7.16 -15.04 16.86
N GLU A 134 -7.44 -15.48 15.64
CA GLU A 134 -8.82 -15.79 15.24
C GLU A 134 -9.29 -17.04 16.00
N GLU A 135 -10.59 -17.16 16.30
CA GLU A 135 -11.14 -18.29 17.08
C GLU A 135 -10.79 -19.67 16.48
N ASP A 136 -10.69 -19.74 15.15
CA ASP A 136 -10.34 -20.96 14.41
C ASP A 136 -8.82 -21.11 14.17
N ALA A 137 -8.03 -20.08 14.47
CA ALA A 137 -6.59 -20.08 14.24
C ALA A 137 -5.91 -20.49 15.54
N GLY A 138 -5.43 -21.73 15.63
CA GLY A 138 -4.68 -22.22 16.78
C GLY A 138 -3.55 -21.25 17.19
N SER A 139 -3.18 -21.26 18.47
CA SER A 139 -2.13 -20.37 18.99
C SER A 139 -0.75 -20.90 18.61
N PRO A 140 0.01 -20.23 17.73
CA PRO A 140 1.36 -20.66 17.41
C PRO A 140 2.28 -20.43 18.62
N GLU A 141 3.14 -21.39 18.94
CA GLU A 141 4.04 -21.31 20.11
C GLU A 141 5.09 -20.19 20.00
N ASP A 142 5.38 -19.75 18.78
CA ASP A 142 6.41 -18.75 18.47
C ASP A 142 5.90 -17.31 18.43
N LEU A 143 4.60 -17.08 18.62
CA LEU A 143 4.01 -15.75 18.69
C LEU A 143 3.48 -15.47 20.10
N ASN A 144 3.70 -14.24 20.60
CA ASN A 144 3.11 -13.78 21.85
C ASN A 144 1.61 -13.47 21.66
N VAL A 145 0.77 -14.51 21.71
CA VAL A 145 -0.69 -14.38 21.58
C VAL A 145 -1.29 -13.90 22.90
N LEU A 146 -1.91 -12.72 22.88
CA LEU A 146 -2.48 -12.06 24.06
C LEU A 146 -3.93 -12.46 24.34
N GLY A 147 -4.60 -13.08 23.37
CA GLY A 147 -6.02 -13.42 23.44
C GLY A 147 -6.64 -13.59 22.05
N SER A 148 -7.97 -13.54 22.02
CA SER A 148 -8.75 -13.62 20.78
C SER A 148 -8.84 -12.28 20.07
N ALA A 149 -8.99 -12.30 18.75
CA ALA A 149 -9.33 -11.14 17.92
C ALA A 149 -10.58 -10.41 18.44
N SER A 150 -11.49 -11.14 19.10
CA SER A 150 -12.70 -10.61 19.68
C SER A 150 -12.45 -9.64 20.85
N GLU A 151 -11.31 -9.78 21.54
CA GLU A 151 -10.88 -9.06 22.74
C GLU A 151 -9.99 -7.84 22.42
N MET A 152 -9.83 -7.50 21.13
CA MET A 152 -8.85 -6.47 20.69
C MET A 152 -8.96 -5.12 21.40
N PHE A 153 -10.18 -4.68 21.75
CA PHE A 153 -10.41 -3.41 22.43
C PHE A 153 -10.09 -3.47 23.92
N GLU A 154 -10.25 -4.63 24.55
CA GLU A 154 -9.91 -4.85 25.95
C GLU A 154 -8.38 -4.91 26.09
N VAL A 155 -7.74 -5.73 25.26
CA VAL A 155 -6.27 -5.83 25.21
C VAL A 155 -5.63 -4.49 24.88
N ALA A 156 -6.19 -3.74 23.93
CA ALA A 156 -5.64 -2.43 23.58
C ALA A 156 -5.72 -1.42 24.73
N ARG A 157 -6.79 -1.47 25.53
CA ARG A 157 -6.97 -0.59 26.70
C ARG A 157 -6.06 -1.00 27.85
N ASP A 158 -6.00 -2.29 28.15
CA ASP A 158 -5.25 -2.83 29.29
C ASP A 158 -3.73 -2.74 29.09
N ARG A 159 -3.28 -2.74 27.83
CA ARG A 159 -1.85 -2.70 27.47
C ARG A 159 -1.38 -1.33 26.94
N ASP A 160 -2.23 -0.32 26.98
CA ASP A 160 -1.97 1.05 26.48
C ASP A 160 -1.41 1.03 25.05
N VAL A 161 -2.20 0.48 24.13
CA VAL A 161 -1.84 0.29 22.72
C VAL A 161 -2.29 1.51 21.92
N ASP A 162 -1.42 2.03 21.06
CA ASP A 162 -1.72 3.17 20.20
C ASP A 162 -2.48 2.77 18.94
N GLU A 163 -2.09 1.66 18.30
CA GLU A 163 -2.69 1.18 17.05
C GLU A 163 -2.95 -0.34 17.03
N VAL A 164 -4.06 -0.74 16.43
CA VAL A 164 -4.38 -2.15 16.15
C VAL A 164 -4.29 -2.36 14.65
N ILE A 165 -3.45 -3.31 14.22
CA ILE A 165 -3.25 -3.63 12.80
C ILE A 165 -3.87 -4.98 12.49
N ILE A 166 -4.90 -4.98 11.64
CA ILE A 166 -5.61 -6.17 11.22
C ILE A 166 -4.91 -6.75 9.99
N ALA A 167 -4.38 -7.96 10.11
CA ALA A 167 -3.62 -8.66 9.08
C ALA A 167 -4.23 -10.03 8.75
N THR A 168 -5.56 -10.09 8.75
CA THR A 168 -6.29 -11.36 8.70
C THR A 168 -7.10 -11.59 7.41
N SER A 169 -7.83 -12.70 7.34
CA SER A 169 -8.70 -13.04 6.20
C SER A 169 -10.05 -12.31 6.27
N PRO A 170 -10.69 -11.98 5.13
CA PRO A 170 -11.89 -11.13 5.09
C PRO A 170 -13.14 -11.68 5.80
N ARG A 171 -13.11 -12.90 6.34
CA ARG A 171 -14.25 -13.53 7.03
C ARG A 171 -14.73 -12.75 8.27
N TRP A 172 -13.87 -11.91 8.85
CA TRP A 172 -14.11 -11.19 10.11
C TRP A 172 -14.58 -9.74 9.92
N GLN A 173 -14.78 -9.29 8.68
CA GLN A 173 -15.04 -7.86 8.40
C GLN A 173 -16.36 -7.36 8.98
N GLU A 174 -17.41 -8.20 9.03
CA GLU A 174 -18.72 -7.82 9.58
C GLU A 174 -18.68 -7.70 11.12
N GLU A 175 -18.09 -8.69 11.81
CA GLU A 175 -17.92 -8.64 13.27
C GLU A 175 -17.01 -7.50 13.71
N LEU A 176 -15.94 -7.23 12.96
CA LEU A 176 -15.07 -6.08 13.17
C LEU A 176 -15.84 -4.77 13.02
N ALA A 177 -16.65 -4.63 11.96
CA ALA A 177 -17.43 -3.42 11.72
C ALA A 177 -18.43 -3.16 12.85
N GLU A 178 -19.11 -4.19 13.35
CA GLU A 178 -20.00 -4.08 14.51
C GLU A 178 -19.25 -3.60 15.75
N LYS A 179 -18.12 -4.24 16.09
CA LYS A 179 -17.32 -3.87 17.27
C LYS A 179 -16.72 -2.48 17.15
N ILE A 180 -16.28 -2.07 15.96
CA ILE A 180 -15.79 -0.71 15.69
C ILE A 180 -16.93 0.30 15.84
N SER A 181 -18.14 -0.02 15.37
CA SER A 181 -19.29 0.87 15.50
C SER A 181 -19.70 1.08 16.97
N ILE A 182 -19.68 0.01 17.77
CA ILE A 182 -20.03 0.08 19.20
C ILE A 182 -18.94 0.84 19.98
N ASN A 183 -17.68 0.69 19.60
CA ASN A 183 -16.53 1.27 20.29
C ASN A 183 -15.96 2.51 19.58
N GLY A 184 -16.69 3.15 18.67
CA GLY A 184 -16.15 4.15 17.71
C GLY A 184 -15.52 5.41 18.31
N ASN A 185 -15.65 5.63 19.62
CA ASN A 185 -14.99 6.71 20.36
C ASN A 185 -13.74 6.26 21.15
N CYS A 186 -13.33 4.99 21.06
CA CYS A 186 -12.19 4.48 21.82
C CYS A 186 -10.88 4.57 21.04
N HIS A 187 -9.81 4.91 21.76
CA HIS A 187 -8.45 4.52 21.39
C HIS A 187 -8.37 2.99 21.50
N PRO A 188 -7.78 2.27 20.53
CA PRO A 188 -6.67 2.64 19.62
C PRO A 188 -7.07 2.98 18.17
N LYS A 189 -6.12 3.51 17.38
CA LYS A 189 -6.27 3.67 15.92
C LYS A 189 -6.26 2.31 15.22
N ILE A 190 -7.29 2.02 14.42
CA ILE A 190 -7.40 0.73 13.73
C ILE A 190 -6.92 0.87 12.27
N GLN A 191 -6.06 -0.05 11.84
CA GLN A 191 -5.56 -0.15 10.47
C GLN A 191 -5.80 -1.55 9.92
N LEU A 192 -6.01 -1.67 8.61
CA LEU A 192 -6.18 -2.94 7.91
C LEU A 192 -5.09 -3.09 6.85
N VAL A 193 -4.46 -4.26 6.79
CA VAL A 193 -3.61 -4.66 5.67
C VAL A 193 -4.50 -5.32 4.61
N PRO A 194 -4.83 -4.63 3.51
CA PRO A 194 -5.86 -5.12 2.61
C PRO A 194 -5.40 -6.35 1.83
N SER A 195 -6.35 -7.22 1.51
CA SER A 195 -6.22 -8.25 0.47
C SER A 195 -6.23 -7.64 -0.94
N VAL A 196 -5.88 -8.44 -1.96
CA VAL A 196 -5.97 -8.01 -3.37
C VAL A 196 -7.40 -7.60 -3.73
N TYR A 197 -8.38 -8.41 -3.32
CA TYR A 197 -9.80 -8.13 -3.54
C TYR A 197 -10.25 -6.84 -2.83
N GLU A 198 -9.94 -6.70 -1.54
CA GLU A 198 -10.24 -5.46 -0.78
C GLU A 198 -9.63 -4.22 -1.44
N THR A 199 -8.41 -4.34 -1.97
CA THR A 199 -7.74 -3.24 -2.67
C THR A 199 -8.49 -2.83 -3.94
N MET A 200 -9.02 -3.79 -4.70
CA MET A 200 -9.81 -3.53 -5.91
C MET A 200 -11.12 -2.82 -5.57
N VAL A 201 -11.80 -3.25 -4.51
CA VAL A 201 -13.11 -2.72 -4.11
C VAL A 201 -13.02 -1.45 -3.24
N CYS A 202 -11.82 -1.03 -2.82
CA CYS A 202 -11.61 0.14 -1.95
C CYS A 202 -11.99 1.48 -2.60
N HIS A 203 -12.03 1.55 -3.94
CA HIS A 203 -12.40 2.77 -4.68
C HIS A 203 -13.64 2.54 -5.53
N PRO A 204 -14.81 2.29 -4.92
CA PRO A 204 -16.01 2.08 -5.69
C PRO A 204 -16.48 3.36 -6.35
N GLN A 205 -16.92 3.25 -7.59
CA GLN A 205 -17.82 4.25 -8.14
C GLN A 205 -19.24 3.88 -7.70
N LEU A 206 -19.86 4.80 -6.96
CA LEU A 206 -21.24 4.65 -6.52
C LEU A 206 -22.15 5.01 -7.70
N GLU A 207 -22.87 4.02 -8.19
CA GLU A 207 -23.99 4.20 -9.09
C GLU A 207 -25.30 4.05 -8.32
N ARG A 208 -26.36 4.67 -8.83
CA ARG A 208 -27.69 4.57 -8.22
C ARG A 208 -28.64 4.01 -9.25
N VAL A 209 -29.32 2.93 -8.89
CA VAL A 209 -30.47 2.43 -9.63
C VAL A 209 -31.67 2.55 -8.70
N ASN A 210 -32.48 3.59 -8.93
CA ASN A 210 -33.52 4.05 -8.00
C ASN A 210 -32.92 4.34 -6.60
N ASP A 211 -33.38 3.61 -5.59
CA ASP A 211 -32.93 3.72 -4.20
C ASP A 211 -31.86 2.69 -3.83
N LEU A 212 -31.41 1.87 -4.78
CA LEU A 212 -30.37 0.89 -4.54
C LEU A 212 -28.98 1.49 -4.88
N PRO A 213 -28.06 1.55 -3.90
CA PRO A 213 -26.67 1.85 -4.17
C PRO A 213 -26.05 0.65 -4.90
N LEU A 214 -25.56 0.87 -6.12
CA LEU A 214 -24.74 -0.10 -6.85
C LEU A 214 -23.28 0.32 -6.75
N MET A 215 -22.43 -0.68 -6.53
CA MET A 215 -21.00 -0.50 -6.38
C MET A 215 -20.30 -1.04 -7.63
N THR A 216 -19.79 -0.14 -8.48
CA THR A 216 -19.07 -0.56 -9.67
C THR A 216 -17.65 -0.98 -9.28
N LEU A 217 -17.40 -2.30 -9.33
CA LEU A 217 -16.10 -2.89 -9.00
C LEU A 217 -15.08 -2.76 -10.13
N ASN A 218 -15.51 -2.40 -11.33
CA ASN A 218 -14.67 -2.29 -12.52
C ASN A 218 -14.86 -0.93 -13.21
N PRO A 219 -14.58 0.19 -12.53
CA PRO A 219 -14.86 1.50 -13.09
C PRO A 219 -14.03 1.75 -14.33
N ASP A 220 -14.66 2.36 -15.34
CA ASP A 220 -13.97 2.89 -16.50
C ASP A 220 -13.64 4.37 -16.28
N ARG A 221 -12.44 4.77 -16.70
CA ARG A 221 -12.08 6.20 -16.68
C ARG A 221 -12.85 6.93 -17.78
N SER A 222 -13.40 8.09 -17.45
CA SER A 222 -14.08 8.94 -18.43
C SER A 222 -13.18 9.27 -19.62
N SER A 223 -13.77 9.44 -20.80
CA SER A 223 -13.02 9.78 -22.02
C SER A 223 -12.23 11.08 -21.87
N ILE A 224 -12.78 12.05 -21.13
CA ILE A 224 -12.10 13.33 -20.81
C ILE A 224 -10.87 13.08 -19.92
N SER A 225 -11.00 12.26 -18.87
CA SER A 225 -9.87 11.91 -18.00
C SER A 225 -8.75 11.21 -18.79
N ARG A 226 -9.11 10.29 -19.69
CA ARG A 226 -8.15 9.63 -20.59
C ARG A 226 -7.46 10.60 -21.53
N LEU A 227 -8.19 11.58 -22.07
CA LEU A 227 -7.63 12.62 -22.94
C LEU A 227 -6.66 13.51 -22.17
N ILE A 228 -7.04 14.03 -21.01
CA ILE A 228 -6.18 14.85 -20.14
C ILE A 228 -4.90 14.08 -19.79
N LYS A 229 -5.05 12.83 -19.36
CA LYS A 229 -3.93 11.94 -19.05
C LYS A 229 -2.98 11.79 -20.24
N ARG A 230 -3.54 11.56 -21.44
CA ARG A 230 -2.75 11.36 -22.65
C ARG A 230 -2.03 12.63 -23.10
N SER A 231 -2.69 13.78 -23.02
CA SER A 231 -2.07 15.07 -23.32
C SER A 231 -0.91 15.38 -22.37
N PHE A 232 -1.09 15.10 -21.07
CA PHE A 232 -0.01 15.18 -20.09
C PHE A 232 1.15 14.25 -20.43
N ASP A 233 0.87 12.98 -20.74
CA ASP A 233 1.91 12.01 -21.11
C ASP A 233 2.75 12.47 -22.29
N ILE A 234 2.11 13.00 -23.34
CA ILE A 234 2.79 13.48 -24.53
C ILE A 234 3.63 14.73 -24.20
N ALA A 235 3.02 15.73 -23.57
CA ALA A 235 3.71 16.99 -23.24
C ALA A 235 4.92 16.75 -22.32
N PHE A 236 4.73 15.97 -21.26
CA PHE A 236 5.80 15.64 -20.31
C PHE A 236 6.93 14.85 -20.98
N SER A 237 6.60 13.87 -21.82
CA SER A 237 7.61 13.06 -22.53
C SER A 237 8.40 13.87 -23.55
N CYS A 238 7.76 14.79 -24.28
CA CYS A 238 8.45 15.69 -25.20
C CYS A 238 9.45 16.57 -24.45
N ILE A 239 9.03 17.20 -23.35
CA ILE A 239 9.91 18.04 -22.52
C ILE A 239 11.07 17.20 -21.96
N ALA A 240 10.77 16.03 -21.38
CA ALA A 240 11.76 15.14 -20.81
C ALA A 240 12.81 14.71 -21.85
N LEU A 241 12.39 14.34 -23.07
CA LEU A 241 13.30 13.93 -24.15
C LEU A 241 14.17 15.08 -24.66
N VAL A 242 13.61 16.29 -24.80
CA VAL A 242 14.39 17.47 -25.22
C VAL A 242 15.47 17.78 -24.17
N LEU A 243 15.09 17.82 -22.89
CA LEU A 243 16.03 18.06 -21.79
C LEU A 243 17.06 16.93 -21.63
N ALA A 244 16.65 15.68 -21.86
CA ALA A 244 17.53 14.52 -21.80
C ALA A 244 18.43 14.37 -23.03
N SER A 245 18.14 15.05 -24.14
CA SER A 245 18.84 14.82 -25.42
C SER A 245 20.36 15.01 -25.35
N PRO A 246 20.92 16.03 -24.66
CA PRO A 246 22.38 16.17 -24.55
C PRO A 246 23.01 15.02 -23.75
N LEU A 247 22.32 14.58 -22.70
CA LEU A 247 22.77 13.50 -21.83
C LEU A 247 22.71 12.14 -22.53
N LEU A 248 21.64 11.89 -23.28
CA LEU A 248 21.50 10.69 -24.11
C LEU A 248 22.56 10.64 -25.20
N PHE A 249 22.86 11.78 -25.84
CA PHE A 249 23.91 11.88 -26.84
C PHE A 249 25.30 11.59 -26.27
N LEU A 250 25.65 12.20 -25.12
CA LEU A 250 26.92 11.93 -24.43
C LEU A 250 27.03 10.46 -24.00
N SER A 251 25.95 9.91 -23.45
CA SER A 251 25.88 8.50 -23.05
C SER A 251 26.09 7.57 -24.24
N ALA A 252 25.53 7.92 -25.41
CA ALA A 252 25.70 7.16 -26.65
C ALA A 252 27.17 7.09 -27.08
N ILE A 253 27.89 8.22 -27.03
CA ILE A 253 29.31 8.30 -27.38
C ILE A 253 30.13 7.44 -26.41
N LEU A 254 29.96 7.65 -25.10
CA LEU A 254 30.71 6.90 -24.08
C LEU A 254 30.50 5.38 -24.21
N MET A 255 29.26 4.95 -24.47
CA MET A 255 28.97 3.53 -24.69
C MET A 255 29.65 2.99 -25.94
N LYS A 256 29.64 3.73 -27.05
CA LYS A 256 30.24 3.27 -28.32
C LYS A 256 31.76 3.17 -28.22
N LEU A 257 32.40 4.01 -27.41
CA LEU A 257 33.84 3.96 -27.15
C LEU A 257 34.24 2.84 -26.18
N THR A 258 33.34 2.42 -25.28
CA THR A 258 33.67 1.45 -24.21
C THR A 258 33.16 0.04 -24.47
N SER A 259 32.14 -0.14 -25.32
CA SER A 259 31.54 -1.46 -25.57
C SER A 259 30.91 -1.54 -26.98
N PRO A 260 31.31 -2.52 -27.81
CA PRO A 260 30.74 -2.70 -29.15
C PRO A 260 29.24 -3.09 -29.10
N GLY A 261 28.49 -2.73 -30.14
CA GLY A 261 27.07 -3.11 -30.33
C GLY A 261 26.07 -1.94 -30.26
N PRO A 262 24.74 -2.22 -30.32
CA PRO A 262 23.69 -1.21 -30.38
C PRO A 262 23.46 -0.44 -29.07
N MET A 263 23.29 0.87 -29.16
CA MET A 263 23.05 1.74 -27.99
C MET A 263 21.77 1.40 -27.23
N LEU A 264 20.69 1.13 -27.96
CA LEU A 264 19.40 0.81 -27.36
C LEU A 264 19.26 -0.70 -27.19
N TYR A 265 18.91 -1.09 -25.97
CA TYR A 265 18.43 -2.43 -25.67
C TYR A 265 16.90 -2.46 -25.79
N ARG A 266 16.40 -3.53 -26.38
CA ARG A 266 14.99 -3.75 -26.69
C ARG A 266 14.53 -4.99 -25.94
N GLN A 267 13.43 -4.89 -25.19
CA GLN A 267 12.90 -6.02 -24.43
C GLN A 267 11.39 -6.11 -24.58
N ALA A 268 10.87 -7.30 -24.91
CA ALA A 268 9.44 -7.56 -24.87
C ALA A 268 8.93 -7.49 -23.43
N ARG A 269 7.86 -6.73 -23.22
CA ARG A 269 7.20 -6.55 -21.93
C ARG A 269 5.69 -6.58 -22.12
N VAL A 270 4.98 -6.99 -21.08
CA VAL A 270 3.52 -7.00 -21.04
C VAL A 270 3.02 -5.60 -20.71
N GLY A 271 2.14 -5.08 -21.56
CA GLY A 271 1.52 -3.77 -21.44
C GLY A 271 0.02 -3.85 -21.21
N LYS A 272 -0.69 -2.82 -21.68
CA LYS A 272 -2.13 -2.71 -21.48
C LYS A 272 -2.86 -3.90 -22.11
N ASP A 273 -3.87 -4.40 -21.42
CA ASP A 273 -4.75 -5.49 -21.84
C ASP A 273 -3.95 -6.79 -22.11
N GLY A 274 -2.80 -6.95 -21.44
CA GLY A 274 -1.92 -8.12 -21.57
C GLY A 274 -1.11 -8.17 -22.88
N LYS A 275 -1.17 -7.12 -23.72
CA LYS A 275 -0.49 -7.08 -25.02
C LYS A 275 1.00 -6.78 -24.85
N GLU A 276 1.83 -7.47 -25.61
CA GLU A 276 3.27 -7.21 -25.60
C GLU A 276 3.65 -5.97 -26.38
N PHE A 277 4.68 -5.27 -25.87
CA PHE A 277 5.33 -4.16 -26.56
C PHE A 277 6.84 -4.22 -26.33
N VAL A 278 7.59 -3.50 -27.17
CA VAL A 278 9.05 -3.43 -27.06
C VAL A 278 9.44 -2.24 -26.19
N LEU A 279 9.88 -2.51 -24.97
CA LEU A 279 10.46 -1.53 -24.06
C LEU A 279 11.85 -1.11 -24.56
N LEU A 280 12.09 0.20 -24.62
CA LEU A 280 13.37 0.81 -24.98
C LEU A 280 14.14 1.24 -23.73
N LYS A 281 15.40 0.85 -23.62
CA LYS A 281 16.34 1.38 -22.62
C LYS A 281 17.74 1.51 -23.19
N MET A 282 18.61 2.28 -22.56
CA MET A 282 20.03 2.28 -22.91
C MET A 282 20.65 0.93 -22.52
N ARG A 283 21.53 0.41 -23.37
CA ARG A 283 22.26 -0.83 -23.08
C ARG A 283 23.24 -0.58 -21.93
N THR A 284 23.01 -1.23 -20.80
CA THR A 284 23.89 -1.11 -19.62
C THR A 284 24.73 -2.36 -19.35
N MET A 285 24.50 -3.42 -20.13
CA MET A 285 25.23 -4.68 -20.07
C MET A 285 26.07 -4.90 -21.33
N ILE A 286 27.04 -5.80 -21.25
CA ILE A 286 27.80 -6.29 -22.41
C ILE A 286 26.81 -6.90 -23.43
N ALA A 287 27.17 -6.85 -24.72
CA ALA A 287 26.38 -7.55 -25.73
C ALA A 287 26.25 -9.04 -25.38
N ASP A 288 25.08 -9.62 -25.62
CA ASP A 288 24.79 -11.03 -25.36
C ASP A 288 24.85 -11.47 -23.88
N ALA A 289 24.69 -10.54 -22.93
CA ALA A 289 24.70 -10.81 -21.49
C ALA A 289 23.69 -11.87 -20.99
N GLU A 290 22.61 -12.15 -21.73
CA GLU A 290 21.61 -13.18 -21.38
C GLU A 290 21.75 -14.46 -22.23
N LYS A 291 22.78 -14.58 -23.08
CA LYS A 291 22.89 -15.68 -24.06
C LYS A 291 23.02 -17.06 -23.41
N ASP A 292 23.79 -17.16 -22.31
CA ASP A 292 24.04 -18.44 -21.63
C ASP A 292 23.12 -18.64 -20.41
N THR A 293 22.62 -17.56 -19.79
CA THR A 293 21.82 -17.62 -18.55
C THR A 293 20.31 -17.53 -18.79
N GLY A 294 19.89 -17.04 -19.95
CA GLY A 294 18.50 -16.65 -20.17
C GLY A 294 18.06 -15.48 -19.27
N PRO A 295 16.73 -15.33 -19.06
CA PRO A 295 16.11 -14.18 -18.41
C PRO A 295 16.30 -14.13 -16.89
N VAL A 296 17.45 -13.66 -16.41
CA VAL A 296 17.74 -13.57 -14.97
C VAL A 296 17.56 -12.15 -14.44
N LEU A 297 17.00 -12.00 -13.23
CA LEU A 297 16.95 -10.71 -12.53
C LEU A 297 18.37 -10.24 -12.19
N SER A 298 18.70 -8.99 -12.52
CA SER A 298 20.04 -8.44 -12.25
C SER A 298 20.28 -8.24 -10.75
N SER A 299 21.43 -8.68 -10.25
CA SER A 299 21.89 -8.42 -8.87
C SER A 299 22.57 -7.05 -8.75
N ARG A 300 22.83 -6.57 -7.51
CA ARG A 300 23.53 -5.30 -7.26
C ARG A 300 24.98 -5.29 -7.80
N HIS A 301 25.61 -6.46 -7.89
CA HIS A 301 26.99 -6.64 -8.36
C HIS A 301 27.03 -7.60 -9.55
N ASP A 302 26.29 -7.27 -10.60
CA ASP A 302 26.24 -8.07 -11.82
C ASP A 302 27.45 -7.75 -12.72
N GLU A 303 28.35 -8.71 -12.91
CA GLU A 303 29.58 -8.59 -13.70
C GLU A 303 29.31 -8.27 -15.17
N ARG A 304 28.11 -8.56 -15.66
CA ARG A 304 27.70 -8.28 -17.04
C ARG A 304 27.45 -6.81 -17.29
N VAL A 305 27.44 -5.97 -16.25
CA VAL A 305 27.17 -4.52 -16.32
C VAL A 305 28.46 -3.75 -16.59
N THR A 306 28.49 -2.97 -17.67
CA THR A 306 29.67 -2.16 -18.01
C THR A 306 29.88 -1.03 -16.99
N PHE A 307 31.10 -0.51 -16.88
CA PHE A 307 31.40 0.61 -15.98
C PHE A 307 30.49 1.82 -16.24
N VAL A 308 30.36 2.22 -17.51
CA VAL A 308 29.42 3.28 -17.94
C VAL A 308 27.98 2.87 -17.62
N GLY A 309 27.60 1.61 -17.88
CA GLY A 309 26.28 1.08 -17.57
C GLY A 309 25.92 1.19 -16.09
N ARG A 310 26.89 1.02 -15.19
CA ARG A 310 26.70 1.18 -13.74
C ARG A 310 26.33 2.62 -13.37
N ILE A 311 27.00 3.60 -13.99
CA ILE A 311 26.68 5.03 -13.79
C ILE A 311 25.28 5.33 -14.34
N LEU A 312 24.96 4.85 -15.55
CA LEU A 312 23.65 5.07 -16.16
C LEU A 312 22.51 4.50 -15.32
N ARG A 313 22.67 3.28 -14.76
CA ARG A 313 21.69 2.66 -13.86
C ARG A 313 21.52 3.42 -12.56
N ARG A 314 22.62 3.88 -11.96
CA ARG A 314 22.60 4.64 -10.70
C ARG A 314 21.84 5.95 -10.86
N LEU A 315 22.03 6.62 -11.98
CA LEU A 315 21.37 7.89 -12.31
C LEU A 315 20.03 7.69 -13.04
N LYS A 316 19.59 6.45 -13.28
CA LYS A 316 18.38 6.09 -14.02
C LYS A 316 18.31 6.68 -15.44
N ILE A 317 19.46 7.07 -16.00
CA ILE A 317 19.58 7.63 -17.35
C ILE A 317 19.24 6.56 -18.40
N ASP A 318 19.48 5.29 -18.07
CA ASP A 318 19.18 4.19 -18.97
C ASP A 318 17.68 3.99 -19.24
N GLU A 319 16.80 4.50 -18.37
CA GLU A 319 15.35 4.42 -18.53
C GLU A 319 14.77 5.59 -19.35
N LEU A 320 15.54 6.65 -19.65
CA LEU A 320 15.06 7.82 -20.40
C LEU A 320 14.52 7.50 -21.82
N PRO A 321 15.07 6.52 -22.58
CA PRO A 321 14.47 6.14 -23.86
C PRO A 321 13.02 5.62 -23.77
N GLN A 322 12.55 5.22 -22.58
CA GLN A 322 11.17 4.78 -22.37
C GLN A 322 10.15 5.92 -22.61
N PHE A 323 10.55 7.19 -22.54
CA PHE A 323 9.67 8.30 -22.93
C PHE A 323 9.26 8.23 -24.41
N ILE A 324 10.04 7.57 -25.28
CA ILE A 324 9.65 7.27 -26.65
C ILE A 324 8.49 6.27 -26.69
N ASN A 325 8.48 5.26 -25.81
CA ASN A 325 7.35 4.34 -25.66
C ASN A 325 6.08 5.06 -25.16
N VAL A 326 6.25 6.06 -24.30
CA VAL A 326 5.13 6.91 -23.89
C VAL A 326 4.58 7.69 -25.09
N LEU A 327 5.43 8.32 -25.91
CA LEU A 327 4.97 9.01 -27.13
C LEU A 327 4.25 8.07 -28.10
N ARG A 328 4.75 6.83 -28.29
CA ARG A 328 4.10 5.80 -29.13
C ARG A 328 2.75 5.32 -28.58
N GLY A 329 2.51 5.50 -27.29
CA GLY A 329 1.28 5.07 -26.63
C GLY A 329 1.32 3.65 -26.07
N ASP A 330 2.50 3.02 -26.04
CA ASP A 330 2.74 1.73 -25.39
C ASP A 330 2.72 1.90 -23.85
N MET A 331 3.28 3.01 -23.39
CA MET A 331 3.45 3.36 -21.98
C MET A 331 2.77 4.70 -21.63
N SER A 332 2.76 4.97 -20.34
CA SER A 332 2.33 6.20 -19.68
C SER A 332 3.49 6.72 -18.81
N VAL A 333 3.50 8.00 -18.46
CA VAL A 333 4.48 8.53 -17.49
C VAL A 333 4.27 7.84 -16.13
N VAL A 334 3.01 7.72 -15.72
CA VAL A 334 2.59 7.09 -14.45
C VAL A 334 1.75 5.85 -14.72
N GLY A 335 2.07 4.74 -14.05
CA GLY A 335 1.36 3.46 -14.16
C GLY A 335 2.14 2.31 -13.54
N PRO A 336 1.57 1.08 -13.50
CA PRO A 336 2.29 -0.09 -13.01
C PRO A 336 3.54 -0.37 -13.84
N ARG A 337 4.63 -0.80 -13.20
CA ARG A 337 5.86 -1.15 -13.94
C ARG A 337 5.60 -2.36 -14.87
N PRO A 338 6.07 -2.34 -16.12
CA PRO A 338 5.85 -3.43 -17.06
C PRO A 338 6.79 -4.62 -16.79
N GLU A 339 6.24 -5.82 -16.72
CA GLU A 339 7.01 -7.06 -16.47
C GLU A 339 7.21 -7.92 -17.73
N ARG A 340 8.17 -8.84 -17.69
CA ARG A 340 8.39 -9.81 -18.77
C ARG A 340 7.27 -10.86 -18.73
N ARG A 341 6.90 -11.39 -19.90
CA ARG A 341 5.85 -12.42 -20.04
C ARG A 341 6.06 -13.60 -19.07
N CYS A 342 7.27 -14.17 -19.02
CA CYS A 342 7.59 -15.29 -18.12
C CYS A 342 7.27 -15.01 -16.65
N PHE A 343 7.54 -13.79 -16.16
CA PHE A 343 7.22 -13.41 -14.78
C PHE A 343 5.74 -13.13 -14.61
N VAL A 344 5.11 -12.51 -15.61
CA VAL A 344 3.65 -12.29 -15.58
C VAL A 344 2.90 -13.61 -15.48
N ASP A 345 3.27 -14.59 -16.29
CA ASP A 345 2.63 -15.91 -16.31
C ASP A 345 2.81 -16.61 -14.96
N GLN A 346 4.04 -16.62 -14.43
CA GLN A 346 4.34 -17.13 -13.09
C GLN A 346 3.51 -16.43 -12.00
N PHE A 347 3.49 -15.10 -11.96
CA PHE A 347 2.74 -14.35 -10.95
C PHE A 347 1.22 -14.49 -11.11
N CYS A 348 0.72 -14.77 -12.31
CA CYS A 348 -0.69 -15.07 -12.53
C CYS A 348 -1.09 -16.43 -11.95
N GLU A 349 -0.17 -17.40 -11.90
CA GLU A 349 -0.38 -18.69 -11.24
C GLU A 349 -0.31 -18.55 -9.71
N GLU A 350 0.63 -17.74 -9.20
CA GLU A 350 0.87 -17.59 -7.76
C GLU A 350 -0.09 -16.60 -7.08
N ILE A 351 -0.52 -15.54 -7.78
CA ILE A 351 -1.25 -14.40 -7.18
C ILE A 351 -2.58 -14.19 -7.90
N ALA A 352 -3.66 -14.52 -7.21
CA ALA A 352 -5.02 -14.28 -7.69
C ALA A 352 -5.23 -12.81 -8.06
N GLY A 353 -5.76 -12.55 -9.26
CA GLY A 353 -6.05 -11.20 -9.73
C GLY A 353 -4.85 -10.40 -10.25
N TYR A 354 -3.65 -10.99 -10.37
CA TYR A 354 -2.45 -10.29 -10.84
C TYR A 354 -2.66 -9.56 -12.18
N ASN A 355 -3.44 -10.14 -13.10
CA ASN A 355 -3.75 -9.54 -14.40
C ASN A 355 -4.49 -8.20 -14.34
N ALA A 356 -5.16 -7.87 -13.23
CA ALA A 356 -5.88 -6.61 -13.10
C ALA A 356 -4.96 -5.37 -13.21
N ARG A 357 -3.65 -5.52 -12.94
CA ARG A 357 -2.66 -4.45 -13.15
C ARG A 357 -2.55 -4.01 -14.61
N HIS A 358 -2.83 -4.89 -15.56
CA HIS A 358 -2.68 -4.64 -17.00
C HIS A 358 -3.85 -3.84 -17.60
N ARG A 359 -4.85 -3.44 -16.81
CA ARG A 359 -6.01 -2.65 -17.32
C ARG A 359 -5.62 -1.24 -17.78
N VAL A 360 -4.53 -0.70 -17.26
CA VAL A 360 -3.99 0.61 -17.65
C VAL A 360 -2.64 0.45 -18.34
N ARG A 361 -2.21 1.49 -19.08
CA ARG A 361 -0.87 1.47 -19.68
C ARG A 361 0.18 1.39 -18.56
N PRO A 362 1.23 0.59 -18.75
CA PRO A 362 2.34 0.56 -17.81
C PRO A 362 3.04 1.93 -17.74
N GLY A 363 3.65 2.21 -16.59
CA GLY A 363 4.32 3.47 -16.26
C GLY A 363 5.84 3.40 -16.31
N ILE A 364 6.47 4.55 -16.51
CA ILE A 364 7.90 4.74 -16.20
C ILE A 364 8.08 4.78 -14.68
N THR A 365 7.22 5.56 -14.01
CA THR A 365 7.04 5.58 -12.56
C THR A 365 5.63 5.11 -12.19
N GLY A 366 5.40 4.79 -10.92
CA GLY A 366 4.15 4.19 -10.46
C GLY A 366 4.03 4.24 -8.95
N MET A 367 2.82 3.98 -8.45
CA MET A 367 2.53 4.00 -7.01
C MET A 367 3.38 2.97 -6.27
N ALA A 368 3.53 1.75 -6.79
CA ALA A 368 4.38 0.73 -6.21
C ALA A 368 5.87 1.13 -6.17
N GLN A 369 6.35 1.93 -7.14
CA GLN A 369 7.75 2.38 -7.17
C GLN A 369 8.04 3.50 -6.17
N VAL A 370 7.02 4.28 -5.78
CA VAL A 370 7.17 5.41 -4.86
C VAL A 370 6.88 5.01 -3.41
N TYR A 371 5.89 4.15 -3.18
CA TYR A 371 5.46 3.75 -1.84
C TYR A 371 6.00 2.38 -1.41
N GLY A 372 6.32 1.50 -2.36
CA GLY A 372 6.91 0.20 -2.08
C GLY A 372 8.42 0.29 -1.90
N TYR A 373 8.98 -0.61 -1.10
CA TYR A 373 10.41 -0.84 -1.09
C TYR A 373 10.82 -1.61 -2.34
N TYR A 374 12.08 -1.43 -2.79
CA TYR A 374 12.59 -2.16 -3.94
C TYR A 374 12.45 -3.69 -3.78
N THR A 375 12.65 -4.17 -2.55
CA THR A 375 12.59 -5.58 -2.13
C THR A 375 11.18 -6.08 -1.82
N SER A 376 10.14 -5.24 -1.93
CA SER A 376 8.77 -5.69 -1.68
C SER A 376 8.39 -6.83 -2.61
N ASP A 377 7.66 -7.81 -2.07
CA ASP A 377 7.17 -8.97 -2.80
C ASP A 377 6.23 -8.53 -3.95
N PRO A 378 6.09 -9.37 -5.00
CA PRO A 378 5.19 -9.08 -6.11
C PRO A 378 3.74 -8.84 -5.68
N ALA A 379 3.27 -9.49 -4.60
CA ALA A 379 1.92 -9.32 -4.09
C ALA A 379 1.69 -7.95 -3.44
N THR A 380 2.63 -7.42 -2.64
CA THR A 380 2.51 -6.05 -2.10
C THR A 380 2.62 -5.00 -3.20
N LYS A 381 3.51 -5.20 -4.16
CA LYS A 381 3.61 -4.33 -5.35
C LYS A 381 2.27 -4.29 -6.11
N LEU A 382 1.64 -5.46 -6.29
CA LEU A 382 0.34 -5.57 -6.93
C LEU A 382 -0.71 -4.73 -6.18
N LYS A 383 -0.75 -4.73 -4.84
CA LYS A 383 -1.71 -3.91 -4.08
C LYS A 383 -1.59 -2.43 -4.43
N TYR A 384 -0.38 -1.86 -4.41
CA TYR A 384 -0.17 -0.47 -4.81
C TYR A 384 -0.53 -0.21 -6.28
N ASP A 385 -0.22 -1.14 -7.16
CA ASP A 385 -0.60 -1.04 -8.58
C ASP A 385 -2.13 -1.03 -8.73
N LEU A 386 -2.87 -1.84 -7.97
CA LEU A 386 -4.33 -1.86 -8.00
C LEU A 386 -4.95 -0.61 -7.38
N MET A 387 -4.39 -0.08 -6.29
CA MET A 387 -4.80 1.23 -5.75
C MET A 387 -4.71 2.32 -6.83
N TYR A 388 -3.68 2.28 -7.68
CA TYR A 388 -3.55 3.20 -8.80
C TYR A 388 -4.51 2.89 -9.96
N VAL A 389 -4.68 1.62 -10.33
CA VAL A 389 -5.57 1.20 -11.44
C VAL A 389 -7.01 1.64 -11.16
N TYR A 390 -7.49 1.38 -9.94
CA TYR A 390 -8.89 1.62 -9.55
C TYR A 390 -9.14 3.03 -9.00
N GLY A 391 -8.21 3.59 -8.22
CA GLY A 391 -8.35 4.90 -7.57
C GLY A 391 -7.56 6.05 -8.22
N GLY A 392 -6.82 5.79 -9.30
CA GLY A 392 -5.93 6.79 -9.88
C GLY A 392 -6.68 7.93 -10.58
N SER A 393 -6.23 9.16 -10.30
CA SER A 393 -6.69 10.40 -10.91
C SER A 393 -5.52 11.20 -11.48
N PHE A 394 -5.81 12.27 -12.22
CA PHE A 394 -4.77 13.18 -12.69
C PHE A 394 -3.96 13.82 -11.55
N LEU A 395 -4.61 14.12 -10.42
CA LEU A 395 -3.92 14.62 -9.22
C LEU A 395 -3.01 13.55 -8.62
N THR A 396 -3.45 12.29 -8.63
CA THR A 396 -2.63 11.15 -8.20
C THR A 396 -1.38 11.02 -9.07
N ASP A 397 -1.50 11.22 -10.39
CA ASP A 397 -0.35 11.21 -11.30
C ASP A 397 0.66 12.31 -10.94
N LEU A 398 0.19 13.55 -10.74
CA LEU A 398 1.06 14.66 -10.36
C LEU A 398 1.75 14.41 -9.02
N LYS A 399 1.03 13.83 -8.05
CA LYS A 399 1.60 13.43 -6.76
C LYS A 399 2.70 12.38 -6.93
N ILE A 400 2.47 11.34 -7.75
CA ILE A 400 3.45 10.28 -7.98
C ILE A 400 4.70 10.86 -8.67
N VAL A 401 4.54 11.70 -9.69
CA VAL A 401 5.66 12.38 -10.36
C VAL A 401 6.47 13.22 -9.37
N ALA A 402 5.79 14.02 -8.53
CA ALA A 402 6.45 14.86 -7.54
C ALA A 402 7.25 14.03 -6.51
N LEU A 403 6.71 12.89 -6.06
CA LEU A 403 7.39 11.99 -5.13
C LEU A 403 8.53 11.17 -5.77
N THR A 404 8.49 10.99 -7.10
CA THR A 404 9.54 10.27 -7.83
C THR A 404 10.86 11.07 -7.86
N ILE A 405 10.79 12.41 -7.94
CA ILE A 405 11.98 13.26 -8.06
C ILE A 405 12.93 13.11 -6.84
N PRO A 406 12.48 13.23 -5.58
CA PRO A 406 13.33 12.98 -4.42
C PRO A 406 13.88 11.55 -4.38
N ALA A 407 13.06 10.53 -4.69
CA ALA A 407 13.50 9.14 -4.68
C ALA A 407 14.66 8.89 -5.66
N MET A 408 14.61 9.51 -6.85
CA MET A 408 15.69 9.44 -7.83
C MET A 408 16.96 10.17 -7.37
N ILE A 409 16.84 11.32 -6.69
CA ILE A 409 18.00 12.11 -6.22
C ILE A 409 18.67 11.46 -5.00
N LEU A 410 17.88 10.94 -4.07
CA LEU A 410 18.35 10.33 -2.82
C LEU A 410 18.86 8.90 -3.00
N GLY A 411 18.58 8.27 -4.14
CA GLY A 411 19.03 6.91 -4.47
C GLY A 411 18.40 5.82 -3.59
N THR A 412 17.21 6.10 -3.05
CA THR A 412 16.41 5.18 -2.21
C THR A 412 15.51 4.28 -3.02
#